data_AF-A0A9W6VF67-F1
#
_entry.id   AF-A0A9W6VF67-F1
#
_cell.length_a   1.000
_cell.length_b   1.000
_cell.length_c   1.000
_cell.angle_alpha   90.00
_cell.angle_beta   90.00
_cell.angle_gamma   90.00
#
_symmetry.space_group_name_H-M   'P 1'
#
loop_
_entity.id
_entity.type
_entity.pdbx_description
1 polymer ?
#
loop_
_entity_poly.entity_id
_entity_poly.type
_entity_poly.pdbx_seq_one_letter_code
_entity_poly.pdbx_strand_id
1 'polypeptide(L)'
;MEMVSEDLIRAWEDAYRRYGSAAGANVASASRAVALAWRDIACTSRLPWWVLAAVESAAEAFEDQAEQWEARARQSAKSSWPGVPNTRTPGDSTITASGQLPVSARDEAQTV
;
A
#
# COMPACT_ATOMS: atom_id res chain seq x y z
N MET A 1 6.69 -6.07 35.88
CA MET A 1 6.72 -5.53 34.50
C MET A 1 5.39 -5.93 33.90
N GLU A 2 4.46 -4.99 33.81
CA GLU A 2 3.12 -5.27 33.29
C GLU A 2 3.25 -5.34 31.76
N MET A 3 3.19 -6.56 31.22
CA MET A 3 3.26 -6.82 29.79
C MET A 3 1.96 -6.36 29.11
N VAL A 4 2.07 -5.94 27.85
CA VAL A 4 0.90 -5.76 26.97
C VAL A 4 0.05 -7.02 27.03
N SER A 5 -1.26 -6.86 27.19
CA SER A 5 -2.19 -8.00 27.24
C SER A 5 -2.08 -8.84 25.97
N GLU A 6 -2.10 -10.17 26.12
CA GLU A 6 -2.10 -11.10 24.97
C GLU A 6 -3.28 -10.84 24.02
N ASP A 7 -4.41 -10.39 24.54
CA ASP A 7 -5.59 -10.07 23.72
C ASP A 7 -5.34 -8.88 22.80
N LEU A 8 -4.61 -7.86 23.27
CA LEU A 8 -4.23 -6.71 22.44
C LEU A 8 -3.21 -7.09 21.38
N ILE A 9 -2.25 -7.96 21.73
CA ILE A 9 -1.27 -8.49 20.77
C ILE A 9 -1.99 -9.26 19.66
N ARG A 10 -2.94 -10.15 20.02
CA ARG A 10 -3.73 -10.91 19.05
C ARG A 10 -4.59 -10.02 18.16
N ALA A 11 -5.23 -9.00 18.74
CA ALA A 11 -6.02 -8.02 17.98
C ALA A 11 -5.14 -7.26 16.97
N TRP A 12 -3.94 -6.86 17.39
CA TRP A 12 -2.97 -6.20 16.51
C TRP A 12 -2.47 -7.14 15.39
N GLU A 13 -2.10 -8.37 15.71
CA GLU A 13 -1.64 -9.36 14.72
C GLU A 13 -2.70 -9.65 13.66
N ASP A 14 -3.97 -9.77 14.07
CA ASP A 14 -5.08 -10.00 13.15
C ASP A 14 -5.32 -8.78 12.25
N ALA A 15 -5.29 -7.57 12.81
CA ALA A 15 -5.36 -6.34 12.02
C ALA A 15 -4.21 -6.25 11.00
N TYR A 16 -2.99 -6.58 11.41
CA TYR A 16 -1.81 -6.55 10.55
C TYR A 16 -1.86 -7.61 9.45
N ARG A 17 -2.38 -8.81 9.74
CA ARG A 17 -2.59 -9.86 8.73
C ARG A 17 -3.62 -9.44 7.69
N ARG A 18 -4.74 -8.85 8.12
CA ARG A 18 -5.77 -8.30 7.21
C ARG A 18 -5.17 -7.21 6.32
N TYR A 19 -4.35 -6.33 6.89
CA TYR A 19 -3.61 -5.33 6.16
C TYR A 19 -2.68 -5.93 5.09
N GLY A 20 -1.89 -6.95 5.42
CA GLY A 20 -1.00 -7.62 4.46
C GLY A 20 -1.74 -8.27 3.28
N SER A 21 -3.00 -8.66 3.48
CA SER A 21 -3.87 -9.20 2.42
C SER A 21 -4.74 -8.16 1.69
N ALA A 22 -4.72 -6.91 2.14
CA ALA A 22 -5.63 -5.88 1.63
C ALA A 22 -5.21 -5.40 0.24
N ALA A 23 -6.18 -5.20 -0.65
CA ALA A 23 -5.98 -4.66 -1.99
C ALA A 23 -6.98 -3.54 -2.30
N GLY A 24 -6.52 -2.53 -3.05
CA GLY A 24 -7.35 -1.42 -3.53
C GLY A 24 -8.09 -0.68 -2.40
N ALA A 25 -9.42 -0.61 -2.51
CA ALA A 25 -10.27 0.11 -1.56
C ALA A 25 -10.21 -0.43 -0.12
N ASN A 26 -9.86 -1.71 0.06
CA ASN A 26 -9.78 -2.34 1.39
C ASN A 26 -8.53 -1.93 2.17
N VAL A 27 -7.53 -1.33 1.50
CA VAL A 27 -6.29 -0.89 2.15
C VAL A 27 -6.57 0.23 3.15
N ALA A 28 -7.47 1.17 2.82
CA ALA A 28 -7.83 2.26 3.72
C ALA A 28 -8.46 1.75 5.03
N SER A 29 -9.44 0.85 4.95
CA SER A 29 -10.08 0.26 6.13
C SER A 29 -9.12 -0.61 6.94
N ALA A 30 -8.26 -1.38 6.27
CA ALA A 30 -7.29 -2.22 6.95
C ALA A 30 -6.20 -1.39 7.64
N SER A 31 -5.70 -0.33 7.00
CA SER A 31 -4.77 0.61 7.62
C SER A 31 -5.38 1.28 8.86
N ARG A 32 -6.65 1.70 8.83
CA ARG A 32 -7.33 2.22 10.04
C ARG A 32 -7.43 1.20 11.16
N ALA A 33 -7.73 -0.06 10.83
CA ALA A 33 -7.82 -1.10 11.85
C ALA A 33 -6.46 -1.31 12.56
N VAL A 34 -5.35 -1.24 11.82
CA VAL A 34 -4.00 -1.34 12.39
C VAL A 34 -3.67 -0.12 13.26
N ALA A 35 -4.02 1.10 12.81
CA ALA A 35 -3.83 2.31 13.60
C ALA A 35 -4.57 2.24 14.95
N LEU A 36 -5.85 1.83 14.94
CA LEU A 36 -6.64 1.68 16.16
C LEU A 36 -6.02 0.65 17.10
N ALA A 37 -5.55 -0.49 16.59
CA ALA A 37 -4.86 -1.48 17.41
C ALA A 37 -3.59 -0.92 18.07
N TRP A 38 -2.81 -0.09 17.35
CA TRP A 38 -1.68 0.61 17.96
C TRP A 38 -2.10 1.61 19.04
N ARG A 39 -3.19 2.37 18.83
CA ARG A 39 -3.73 3.28 19.85
C ARG A 39 -4.19 2.54 21.10
N ASP A 40 -4.85 1.40 20.94
CA ASP A 40 -5.29 0.57 22.06
C ASP A 40 -4.10 0.04 22.89
N ILE A 41 -3.01 -0.36 22.22
CA ILE A 41 -1.75 -0.75 22.88
C ILE A 41 -1.16 0.43 23.66
N ALA A 42 -1.10 1.63 23.05
CA ALA A 42 -0.57 2.83 23.68
C ALA A 42 -1.38 3.25 24.93
N CYS A 43 -2.72 3.15 24.88
CA CYS A 43 -3.60 3.55 25.98
C CYS A 43 -3.61 2.56 27.15
N THR A 44 -3.45 1.26 26.88
CA THR A 44 -3.66 0.21 27.90
C THR A 44 -2.36 -0.21 28.58
N SER A 45 -1.21 0.09 27.99
CA SER A 45 0.08 -0.46 28.41
C SER A 45 0.96 0.57 29.11
N ARG A 46 1.59 0.20 30.23
CA ARG A 46 2.67 0.98 30.84
C ARG A 46 3.98 0.76 30.10
N LEU A 47 4.11 1.45 28.98
CA LEU A 47 5.28 1.39 28.12
C LEU A 47 6.35 2.40 28.57
N PRO A 48 7.65 2.08 28.45
CA PRO A 48 8.70 3.09 28.46
C PRO A 48 8.39 4.18 27.43
N TRP A 49 8.71 5.45 27.74
CA TRP A 49 8.35 6.60 26.89
C TRP A 49 8.78 6.43 25.43
N TRP A 50 9.92 5.79 25.18
CA TRP A 50 10.43 5.57 23.82
C TRP A 50 9.64 4.51 23.06
N VAL A 51 9.11 3.49 23.75
CA VAL A 51 8.20 2.50 23.13
C VAL A 51 6.86 3.16 22.84
N LEU A 52 6.34 3.95 23.78
CA LEU A 52 5.09 4.68 23.60
C LEU A 52 5.18 5.59 22.36
N ALA A 53 6.25 6.38 22.25
CA ALA A 53 6.48 7.23 21.09
C ALA A 53 6.53 6.43 19.78
N ALA A 54 7.20 5.28 19.76
CA ALA A 54 7.26 4.42 18.57
C ALA A 54 5.87 3.86 18.19
N VAL A 55 5.08 3.43 19.16
CA VAL A 55 3.72 2.93 18.95
C VAL A 55 2.79 4.03 18.45
N GLU A 56 2.86 5.22 19.04
CA GLU A 56 2.08 6.39 18.59
C GLU A 56 2.47 6.82 17.18
N SER A 57 3.77 6.89 16.87
CA SER A 57 4.24 7.18 15.50
C SER A 57 3.79 6.12 14.49
N ALA A 58 3.74 4.84 14.89
CA ALA A 58 3.21 3.79 14.03
C ALA A 58 1.70 3.99 13.78
N ALA A 59 0.91 4.32 14.81
CA ALA A 59 -0.51 4.62 14.65
C ALA A 59 -0.75 5.77 13.67
N GLU A 60 -0.03 6.88 13.84
CA GLU A 60 -0.11 8.07 12.97
C GLU A 60 0.23 7.74 11.52
N ALA A 61 1.28 6.97 11.27
CA ALA A 61 1.65 6.57 9.92
C ALA A 61 0.54 5.76 9.22
N PHE A 62 -0.16 4.88 9.96
CA PHE A 62 -1.28 4.12 9.41
C PHE A 62 -2.55 4.97 9.23
N GLU A 63 -2.78 5.97 10.08
CA GLU A 63 -3.84 6.98 9.93
C GLU A 63 -3.63 7.77 8.63
N ASP A 64 -2.44 8.35 8.45
CA ASP A 64 -2.04 9.09 7.24
C ASP A 64 -2.18 8.21 5.99
N GLN A 65 -1.72 6.96 6.06
CA GLN A 65 -1.84 6.02 4.95
C GLN A 65 -3.31 5.78 4.60
N ALA A 66 -4.18 5.57 5.58
CA ALA A 66 -5.59 5.36 5.33
C ALA A 66 -6.23 6.56 4.61
N GLU A 67 -5.93 7.79 5.07
CA GLU A 67 -6.42 9.01 4.44
C GLU A 67 -5.94 9.16 3.00
N GLN A 68 -4.67 8.87 2.72
CA GLN A 68 -4.13 8.91 1.37
C GLN A 68 -4.83 7.91 0.44
N TRP A 69 -5.08 6.69 0.92
CA TRP A 69 -5.80 5.69 0.13
C TRP A 69 -7.24 6.09 -0.15
N GLU A 70 -7.94 6.69 0.82
CA GLU A 70 -9.28 7.22 0.60
C GLU A 70 -9.29 8.39 -0.38
N ALA A 71 -8.32 9.29 -0.28
CA ALA A 71 -8.19 10.41 -1.20
C ALA A 71 -8.00 9.91 -2.64
N ARG A 72 -7.14 8.90 -2.85
CA ARG A 72 -6.96 8.24 -4.15
C ARG A 72 -8.25 7.58 -4.64
N ALA A 73 -8.95 6.83 -3.78
CA ALA A 73 -10.21 6.18 -4.16
C ALA A 73 -11.28 7.20 -4.58
N ARG A 74 -11.39 8.32 -3.87
CA ARG A 74 -12.30 9.43 -4.23
C ARG A 74 -11.91 10.09 -5.56
N GLN A 75 -10.61 10.24 -5.85
CA GLN A 75 -10.13 10.78 -7.12
C GLN A 75 -10.42 9.84 -8.28
N SER A 76 -10.21 8.52 -8.11
CA SER A 76 -10.55 7.51 -9.12
C SER A 76 -12.06 7.45 -9.40
N ALA A 77 -12.90 7.61 -8.38
CA ALA A 77 -14.35 7.70 -8.57
C ALA A 77 -14.77 8.96 -9.34
N LYS A 78 -14.09 10.09 -9.10
CA LYS A 78 -14.34 11.35 -9.82
C LYS A 78 -13.82 11.34 -11.26
N SER A 79 -12.72 10.63 -11.56
CA SER A 79 -12.24 10.51 -12.94
C SER A 79 -13.08 9.54 -13.78
N SER A 80 -13.79 8.62 -13.12
CA SER A 80 -14.83 7.78 -13.71
C SER A 80 -16.12 8.58 -14.00
N TRP A 81 -16.03 9.62 -14.83
CA TRP A 81 -17.21 10.30 -15.37
C TRP A 81 -17.96 9.36 -16.34
N PRO A 82 -19.29 9.20 -16.25
CA PRO A 82 -20.08 8.28 -17.10
C PRO A 82 -20.23 8.68 -18.58
N GLY A 83 -19.43 9.63 -19.08
CA GLY A 83 -19.68 10.32 -20.36
C GLY A 83 -18.61 10.17 -21.44
N VAL A 84 -17.49 9.49 -21.16
CA VAL A 84 -16.45 9.24 -22.18
C VAL A 84 -16.50 7.74 -22.52
N PRO A 85 -17.09 7.35 -23.66
CA PRO A 85 -16.96 5.99 -24.15
C PRO A 85 -15.47 5.73 -24.36
N ASN A 86 -14.93 4.72 -23.68
CA ASN A 86 -13.58 4.26 -23.92
C ASN A 86 -13.56 3.58 -25.30
N THR A 87 -13.51 4.37 -26.37
CA THR A 87 -13.35 3.87 -27.75
C THR A 87 -11.90 3.45 -27.96
N ARG A 88 -11.43 2.48 -27.18
CA ARG A 88 -10.33 1.63 -27.60
C ARG A 88 -10.94 0.49 -28.40
N THR A 89 -11.18 0.78 -29.67
CA THR A 89 -11.47 -0.25 -30.66
C THR A 89 -10.27 -1.20 -30.71
N PRO A 90 -10.44 -2.52 -30.49
CA PRO A 90 -9.37 -3.48 -30.68
C PRO A 90 -9.14 -3.61 -32.19
N GLY A 91 -8.05 -3.02 -32.69
CA GLY A 91 -7.62 -3.21 -34.06
C GLY A 91 -7.48 -1.91 -34.84
N ASP A 92 -6.48 -1.11 -34.51
CA ASP A 92 -5.67 -0.48 -35.56
C ASP A 92 -4.32 -0.05 -34.98
N SER A 93 -3.30 -0.85 -35.23
CA SER A 93 -1.91 -0.44 -35.09
C SER A 93 -1.15 -1.11 -36.22
N THR A 94 -1.39 -0.59 -37.42
CA THR A 94 -0.49 -0.71 -38.55
C THR A 94 0.80 0.04 -38.17
N ILE A 95 1.74 -0.67 -37.54
CA ILE A 95 3.12 -0.22 -37.41
C ILE A 95 3.75 -0.38 -38.79
N THR A 96 3.83 0.72 -39.54
CA THR A 96 4.71 0.79 -40.72
C THR A 96 5.83 1.79 -40.43
N ALA A 97 6.97 1.19 -40.09
CA ALA A 97 8.36 1.60 -40.30
C ALA A 97 8.70 3.08 -40.56
N SER A 98 9.67 3.59 -39.79
CA SER A 98 11.03 3.88 -40.31
C SER A 98 11.94 4.36 -39.19
N GLY A 99 13.09 3.69 -39.01
CA GLY A 99 14.13 4.17 -38.09
C GLY A 99 15.13 3.12 -37.59
N GLN A 100 15.78 2.41 -38.51
CA GLN A 100 17.15 1.89 -38.38
C GLN A 100 17.51 0.97 -37.17
N LEU A 101 17.63 -0.33 -37.44
CA LEU A 101 18.60 -1.21 -36.77
C LEU A 101 20.01 -0.95 -37.34
N PRO A 102 21.07 -1.20 -36.56
CA PRO A 102 22.13 -2.04 -37.09
C PRO A 102 22.19 -3.38 -36.37
N VAL A 103 22.31 -4.41 -37.21
CA VAL A 103 22.44 -5.82 -36.86
C VAL A 103 23.89 -6.13 -36.47
N SER A 104 24.03 -6.94 -35.42
CA SER A 104 25.06 -7.93 -35.08
C SER A 104 26.51 -7.81 -35.58
N ALA A 105 27.43 -7.89 -34.62
CA ALA A 105 28.52 -8.87 -34.56
C ALA A 105 28.83 -9.08 -33.05
N ARG A 106 28.37 -10.16 -32.41
CA ARG A 106 28.89 -11.54 -32.41
C ARG A 106 30.30 -11.65 -31.83
N ASP A 107 30.39 -12.41 -30.73
CA ASP A 107 31.58 -13.08 -30.16
C ASP A 107 32.66 -12.08 -29.66
N GLU A 108 33.25 -12.17 -28.46
CA GLU A 108 33.86 -13.31 -27.78
C GLU A 108 33.99 -12.98 -26.27
N ALA A 109 33.93 -14.02 -25.41
CA ALA A 109 34.96 -14.39 -24.42
C ALA A 109 35.69 -13.21 -23.69
N GLN A 110 35.88 -13.10 -22.37
CA GLN A 110 36.08 -14.06 -21.29
C GLN A 110 36.79 -13.26 -20.17
N THR A 111 36.68 -13.73 -18.93
CA THR A 111 37.71 -13.68 -17.87
C THR A 111 37.86 -12.46 -16.94
N VAL A 112 37.74 -12.83 -15.66
CA VAL A 112 38.24 -12.30 -14.37
C VAL A 112 37.55 -11.09 -13.77
#